data_AF-A0A535CLY7-F1
#
_entry.id   AF-A0A535CLY7-F1
#
_cell.length_a   1.000
_cell.length_b   1.000
_cell.length_c   1.000
_cell.angle_alpha   90.00
_cell.angle_beta   90.00
_cell.angle_gamma   90.00
#
_symmetry.space_group_name_H-M   'P 1'
#
loop_
_entity.id
_entity.type
_entity.pdbx_description
1 polymer ?
#
loop_
_entity_poly.entity_id
_entity_poly.type
_entity_poly.pdbx_seq_one_letter_code
_entity_poly.pdbx_strand_id
1 'polypeptide(L)'
;MRAQAPVIGRELERLDGLWEDGLSDTYRSYLDAVVSYEEEAQPKLALAAALIEAGLRLQGLGGRAAPAAALLMGDLCLARASRLIADTASQSLQVAFARAIEELSATAASGGAGKPVRELLVGALESGR
;
A
#
# COMPACT_ATOMS: atom_id res chain seq x y z
N MET A 1 13.35 27.66 -12.03
CA MET A 1 12.85 26.27 -12.16
C MET A 1 14.03 25.32 -12.18
N ARG A 2 13.84 24.12 -11.59
CA ARG A 2 14.69 22.92 -11.62
C ARG A 2 15.70 22.72 -10.47
N ALA A 3 15.18 22.25 -9.35
CA ALA A 3 15.92 21.48 -8.34
C ALA A 3 15.19 20.17 -7.95
N GLN A 4 14.33 19.62 -8.83
CA GLN A 4 13.49 18.44 -8.53
C GLN A 4 14.14 17.09 -8.90
N ALA A 5 15.09 17.04 -9.84
CA ALA A 5 15.68 15.78 -10.30
C ALA A 5 16.51 14.98 -9.25
N PRO A 6 17.34 15.61 -8.39
CA PRO A 6 18.18 14.84 -7.46
C PRO A 6 17.42 14.31 -6.24
N VAL A 7 16.26 14.90 -5.89
CA VAL A 7 15.39 14.43 -4.81
C VAL A 7 14.65 13.16 -5.26
N ILE A 8 14.12 13.16 -6.49
CA ILE A 8 13.45 12.00 -7.09
C ILE A 8 14.43 10.81 -7.21
N GLY A 9 15.69 11.05 -7.60
CA GLY A 9 16.70 9.98 -7.70
C GLY A 9 16.97 9.27 -6.37
N ARG A 10 17.07 10.00 -5.27
CA ARG A 10 17.26 9.42 -3.92
C ARG A 10 16.02 8.73 -3.38
N GLU A 11 14.83 9.20 -3.74
CA GLU A 11 13.57 8.53 -3.37
C GLU A 11 13.38 7.22 -4.14
N LEU A 12 13.82 7.16 -5.40
CA LEU A 12 13.82 5.95 -6.21
C LEU A 12 14.84 4.91 -5.70
N GLU A 13 16.06 5.30 -5.32
CA GLU A 13 17.05 4.39 -4.70
C GLU A 13 16.56 3.78 -3.38
N ARG A 14 15.72 4.50 -2.62
CA ARG A 14 15.08 3.97 -1.41
C ARG A 14 13.92 3.03 -1.71
N LEU A 15 13.24 3.22 -2.83
CA LEU A 15 12.23 2.26 -3.32
C LEU A 15 12.89 0.97 -3.82
N ASP A 16 14.08 1.03 -4.40
CA ASP A 16 14.87 -0.16 -4.75
C ASP A 16 15.25 -0.96 -3.50
N GLY A 17 15.68 -0.31 -2.41
CA GLY A 17 15.88 -0.98 -1.12
C GLY A 17 14.60 -1.63 -0.56
N LEU A 18 13.44 -1.00 -0.74
CA LEU A 18 12.14 -1.57 -0.35
C LEU A 18 11.75 -2.78 -1.22
N TRP A 19 12.15 -2.76 -2.48
CA TRP A 19 11.96 -3.84 -3.43
C TRP A 19 12.78 -5.09 -3.05
N GLU A 20 14.00 -4.88 -2.55
CA GLU A 20 14.88 -5.91 -2.01
C GLU A 20 14.39 -6.48 -0.67
N ASP A 21 13.70 -5.68 0.16
CA ASP A 21 13.19 -6.05 1.49
C ASP A 21 11.79 -6.72 1.50
N GLY A 22 11.39 -7.38 0.40
CA GLY A 22 10.19 -8.25 0.37
C GLY A 22 8.92 -7.64 -0.21
N LEU A 23 8.98 -6.43 -0.77
CA LEU A 23 7.88 -5.88 -1.57
C LEU A 23 7.59 -6.76 -2.81
N SER A 24 8.62 -7.35 -3.42
CA SER A 24 8.47 -8.28 -4.56
C SER A 24 7.58 -9.48 -4.23
N ASP A 25 7.78 -10.11 -3.08
CA ASP A 25 7.01 -11.28 -2.67
C ASP A 25 5.60 -10.91 -2.24
N THR A 26 5.46 -9.74 -1.59
CA THR A 26 4.16 -9.17 -1.24
C THR A 26 3.36 -8.88 -2.51
N TYR A 27 3.97 -8.24 -3.51
CA TYR A 27 3.38 -8.00 -4.84
C TYR A 27 2.92 -9.29 -5.51
N ARG A 28 3.79 -10.31 -5.59
CA ARG A 28 3.44 -11.62 -6.17
C ARG A 28 2.24 -12.26 -5.47
N SER A 29 2.15 -12.13 -4.14
CA SER A 29 1.03 -12.69 -3.37
C SER A 29 -0.33 -12.03 -3.66
N TYR A 30 -0.34 -10.82 -4.24
CA TYR A 30 -1.56 -10.13 -4.64
C TYR A 30 -2.01 -10.41 -6.07
N LEU A 31 -1.17 -11.05 -6.91
CA LEU A 31 -1.51 -11.31 -8.31
C LEU A 31 -2.74 -12.20 -8.45
N ASP A 32 -2.86 -13.23 -7.60
CA ASP A 32 -4.02 -14.13 -7.60
C ASP A 32 -5.32 -13.38 -7.21
N ALA A 33 -5.22 -12.39 -6.33
CA ALA A 33 -6.37 -11.60 -5.86
C ALA A 33 -6.89 -10.62 -6.91
N VAL A 34 -6.08 -10.29 -7.93
CA VAL A 34 -6.44 -9.33 -8.98
C VAL A 34 -6.76 -9.98 -10.33
N VAL A 35 -6.69 -11.31 -10.44
CA VAL A 35 -6.86 -12.03 -11.73
C VAL A 35 -8.20 -11.76 -12.43
N SER A 36 -9.23 -11.34 -11.69
CA SER A 36 -10.56 -11.02 -12.24
C SER A 36 -10.69 -9.60 -12.78
N TYR A 37 -9.67 -8.75 -12.63
CA TYR A 37 -9.67 -7.40 -13.21
C TYR A 37 -9.11 -7.40 -14.63
N GLU A 38 -9.33 -6.31 -15.36
CA GLU A 38 -8.72 -6.06 -16.67
C GLU A 38 -7.20 -6.28 -16.62
N GLU A 39 -6.65 -6.97 -17.62
CA GLU A 39 -5.24 -7.42 -17.65
C GLU A 39 -4.25 -6.27 -17.42
N GLU A 40 -4.54 -5.09 -17.97
CA GLU A 40 -3.73 -3.87 -17.81
C GLU A 40 -3.81 -3.26 -16.38
N ALA A 41 -4.87 -3.56 -15.64
CA ALA A 41 -5.10 -3.08 -14.28
C ALA A 41 -4.47 -3.99 -13.22
N GLN A 42 -4.40 -5.29 -13.47
CA GLN A 42 -3.89 -6.30 -12.53
C GLN A 42 -2.53 -5.93 -11.91
N PRO A 43 -1.45 -5.66 -12.68
CA PRO A 43 -0.15 -5.38 -12.09
C PRO A 43 -0.16 -4.08 -11.26
N LYS A 44 -0.97 -3.09 -11.63
CA LYS A 44 -1.06 -1.81 -10.92
C LYS A 44 -1.81 -1.97 -9.60
N LEU A 45 -2.90 -2.75 -9.59
CA LEU A 45 -3.69 -3.04 -8.40
C LEU A 45 -2.92 -3.91 -7.40
N ALA A 46 -2.23 -4.94 -7.87
CA ALA A 46 -1.37 -5.77 -7.03
C ALA A 46 -0.23 -4.96 -6.41
N LEU A 47 0.41 -4.07 -7.18
CA LEU A 47 1.45 -3.19 -6.67
C LEU A 47 0.90 -2.19 -5.65
N ALA A 48 -0.27 -1.61 -5.89
CA ALA A 48 -0.90 -0.71 -4.93
C ALA A 48 -1.21 -1.41 -3.59
N ALA A 49 -1.78 -2.62 -3.62
CA ALA A 49 -2.03 -3.40 -2.42
C ALA A 49 -0.73 -3.74 -1.66
N ALA A 50 0.33 -4.14 -2.38
CA ALA A 50 1.62 -4.42 -1.78
C ALA A 50 2.28 -3.19 -1.14
N LEU A 51 2.19 -2.03 -1.80
CA LEU A 51 2.67 -0.75 -1.25
C LEU A 51 1.88 -0.35 0.01
N ILE A 52 0.57 -0.58 0.04
CA ILE A 52 -0.23 -0.33 1.26
C ILE A 52 0.23 -1.27 2.38
N GLU A 53 0.34 -2.58 2.13
CA GLU A 53 0.77 -3.53 3.16
C GLU A 53 2.17 -3.18 3.70
N ALA A 54 3.12 -2.89 2.82
CA ALA A 54 4.48 -2.47 3.20
C ALA A 54 4.47 -1.15 3.98
N GLY A 55 3.72 -0.16 3.52
CA GLY A 55 3.64 1.16 4.15
C GLY A 55 3.09 1.08 5.58
N LEU A 56 2.01 0.32 5.79
CA LEU A 56 1.41 0.12 7.10
C LEU A 56 2.34 -0.67 8.04
N ARG A 57 3.10 -1.64 7.51
CA ARG A 57 4.12 -2.37 8.29
C ARG A 57 5.25 -1.45 8.74
N LEU A 58 5.73 -0.56 7.88
CA LEU A 58 6.79 0.41 8.20
C LEU A 58 6.37 1.41 9.28
N GLN A 59 5.09 1.81 9.27
CA GLN A 59 4.55 2.73 10.26
C GLN A 59 4.41 2.12 11.66
N GLY A 60 4.39 0.78 11.76
CA GLY A 60 4.26 0.09 13.04
C GLY A 60 2.92 0.35 13.73
N LEU A 61 1.83 0.43 12.94
CA LEU A 61 0.48 0.72 13.43
C LEU A 61 0.09 -0.13 14.64
N GLY A 62 -0.37 0.53 15.71
CA GLY A 62 -0.78 -0.10 16.96
C GLY A 62 0.37 -0.48 17.90
N GLY A 63 1.62 -0.24 17.48
CA GLY A 63 2.82 -0.48 18.27
C GLY A 63 3.47 0.80 18.80
N ARG A 64 4.75 0.69 19.19
CA ARG A 64 5.59 1.87 19.46
C ARG A 64 5.79 2.66 18.18
N ALA A 65 5.84 3.98 18.31
CA ALA A 65 6.12 4.87 17.19
C ALA A 65 7.37 4.42 16.43
N ALA A 66 7.21 4.16 15.13
CA ALA A 66 8.30 3.80 14.25
C ALA A 66 9.30 4.97 14.12
N PRO A 67 10.58 4.70 13.78
CA PRO A 67 11.55 5.75 13.50
C PRO A 67 11.07 6.68 12.39
N ALA A 68 11.45 7.97 12.45
CA ALA A 68 11.00 8.98 11.48
C ALA A 68 11.26 8.59 10.01
N ALA A 69 12.38 7.92 9.72
CA ALA A 69 12.69 7.43 8.37
C ALA A 69 11.70 6.36 7.89
N ALA A 70 11.25 5.45 8.78
CA ALA A 70 10.27 4.42 8.46
C ALA A 70 8.88 5.02 8.25
N LEU A 71 8.50 6.03 9.04
CA LEU A 71 7.25 6.78 8.85
C LEU A 71 7.20 7.45 7.47
N LEU A 72 8.25 8.17 7.08
CA LEU A 72 8.32 8.83 5.77
C LEU A 72 8.28 7.83 4.60
N MET A 73 8.95 6.69 4.73
CA MET A 73 8.88 5.63 3.71
C MET A 73 7.48 5.02 3.64
N GLY A 74 6.82 4.85 4.79
CA GLY A 74 5.42 4.40 4.84
C GLY A 74 4.49 5.36 4.13
N ASP A 75 4.62 6.67 4.39
CA ASP A 75 3.82 7.71 3.74
C ASP A 75 4.05 7.76 2.23
N LEU A 76 5.29 7.60 1.78
CA LEU A 76 5.62 7.49 0.35
C LEU A 76 4.93 6.29 -0.30
N CYS A 77 4.94 5.13 0.36
CA CYS A 77 4.27 3.93 -0.13
C CYS A 77 2.76 4.16 -0.28
N LEU A 78 2.12 4.75 0.74
CA LEU A 78 0.69 5.06 0.73
C LEU A 78 0.34 6.11 -0.35
N ALA A 79 1.14 7.16 -0.50
CA ALA A 79 0.94 8.16 -1.53
C ALA A 79 1.05 7.55 -2.94
N ARG A 80 2.04 6.66 -3.15
CA ARG A 80 2.24 5.96 -4.42
C ARG A 80 1.09 5.00 -4.73
N ALA A 81 0.64 4.23 -3.74
CA ALA A 81 -0.51 3.35 -3.89
C ALA A 81 -1.79 4.12 -4.21
N SER A 82 -2.04 5.23 -3.50
CA SER A 82 -3.18 6.12 -3.74
C SER A 82 -3.19 6.63 -5.19
N ARG A 83 -2.03 7.02 -5.73
CA ARG A 83 -1.92 7.43 -7.13
C ARG A 83 -2.24 6.29 -8.11
N LEU A 84 -1.70 5.09 -7.88
CA LEU A 84 -1.97 3.92 -8.74
C LEU A 84 -3.46 3.56 -8.75
N ILE A 85 -4.09 3.58 -7.57
CA ILE A 85 -5.51 3.32 -7.38
C ILE A 85 -6.34 4.40 -8.08
N ALA A 86 -6.03 5.68 -7.91
CA ALA A 86 -6.75 6.77 -8.56
C ALA A 86 -6.70 6.68 -10.10
N ASP A 87 -5.56 6.25 -10.66
CA ASP A 87 -5.35 6.16 -12.11
C ASP A 87 -5.94 4.87 -12.73
N THR A 88 -6.24 3.84 -11.92
CA THR A 88 -6.56 2.48 -12.44
C THR A 88 -7.91 1.94 -11.95
N ALA A 89 -8.34 2.31 -10.75
CA ALA A 89 -9.47 1.69 -10.07
C ALA A 89 -10.78 2.48 -10.23
N SER A 90 -11.89 1.75 -10.27
CA SER A 90 -13.23 2.32 -10.13
C SER A 90 -13.39 3.04 -8.78
N GLN A 91 -14.30 4.02 -8.70
CA GLN A 91 -14.56 4.74 -7.45
C GLN A 91 -14.96 3.80 -6.29
N SER A 92 -15.71 2.74 -6.57
CA SER A 92 -16.09 1.73 -5.56
C SER A 92 -14.86 1.06 -4.95
N LEU A 93 -13.89 0.66 -5.78
CA LEU A 93 -12.65 0.05 -5.32
C LEU A 93 -11.77 1.05 -4.56
N GLN A 94 -11.71 2.32 -5.00
CA GLN A 94 -11.01 3.38 -4.25
C GLN A 94 -11.57 3.53 -2.83
N VAL A 95 -12.90 3.54 -2.69
CA VAL A 95 -13.59 3.61 -1.38
C VAL A 95 -13.33 2.34 -0.55
N ALA A 96 -13.31 1.16 -1.17
CA ALA A 96 -13.04 -0.10 -0.47
C ALA A 96 -11.63 -0.12 0.16
N PHE A 97 -10.61 0.33 -0.59
CA PHE A 97 -9.26 0.49 -0.05
C PHE A 97 -9.19 1.51 1.08
N ALA A 98 -9.83 2.67 0.92
CA ALA A 98 -9.87 3.69 1.97
C ALA A 98 -10.50 3.16 3.27
N ARG A 99 -11.60 2.42 3.17
CA ARG A 99 -12.26 1.78 4.32
C ARG A 99 -11.38 0.72 4.99
N ALA A 100 -10.66 -0.10 4.22
CA ALA A 100 -9.74 -1.08 4.78
C ALA A 100 -8.63 -0.41 5.61
N ILE A 101 -8.06 0.70 5.10
CA ILE A 101 -7.03 1.47 5.82
C ILE A 101 -7.61 2.16 7.07
N GLU A 102 -8.83 2.68 6.98
CA GLU A 102 -9.55 3.28 8.10
C GLU A 102 -9.80 2.25 9.21
N GLU A 103 -10.29 1.06 8.88
CA GLU A 103 -10.53 -0.04 9.83
C GLU A 103 -9.22 -0.46 10.53
N LEU A 104 -8.13 -0.59 9.77
CA LEU A 104 -6.80 -0.89 10.32
C LEU A 104 -6.33 0.19 11.30
N SER A 105 -6.48 1.45 10.91
CA SER A 105 -6.06 2.60 11.73
C SER A 105 -6.90 2.71 13.01
N ALA A 106 -8.22 2.53 12.91
CA ALA A 106 -9.13 2.55 14.05
C ALA A 106 -8.85 1.38 15.02
N THR A 107 -8.57 0.19 14.48
CA THR A 107 -8.24 -0.97 15.31
C THR A 107 -6.90 -0.80 16.02
N ALA A 108 -5.89 -0.31 15.31
CA ALA A 108 -4.60 0.03 15.88
C ALA A 108 -4.71 1.08 17.00
N ALA A 109 -5.52 2.13 16.80
CA ALA A 109 -5.74 3.19 17.78
C ALA A 109 -6.49 2.71 19.04
N SER A 110 -7.38 1.73 18.90
CA SER A 110 -8.12 1.14 20.03
C SER A 110 -7.32 0.07 20.80
N GLY A 111 -6.12 -0.30 20.32
CA GLY A 111 -5.30 -1.37 20.92
C GLY A 111 -5.87 -2.77 20.70
N GLY A 112 -6.82 -2.93 19.75
CA GLY A 112 -7.46 -4.20 19.46
C GLY A 112 -6.60 -5.11 18.58
N ALA A 113 -6.85 -6.42 18.67
CA ALA A 113 -6.33 -7.38 17.71
C ALA A 113 -7.19 -7.32 16.43
N GLY A 114 -6.72 -6.59 15.43
CA GLY A 114 -7.39 -6.46 14.14
C GLY A 114 -7.19 -7.66 13.22
N LYS A 115 -7.97 -7.70 12.14
CA LYS A 115 -7.72 -8.63 11.04
C LYS A 115 -6.36 -8.36 10.42
N PRO A 116 -5.67 -9.38 9.89
CA PRO A 116 -4.46 -9.19 9.11
C PRO A 116 -4.69 -8.19 7.97
N VAL A 117 -3.74 -7.26 7.77
CA VAL A 117 -3.78 -6.26 6.69
C VAL A 117 -4.10 -6.90 5.34
N ARG A 118 -3.49 -8.06 5.07
CA ARG A 118 -3.71 -8.79 3.83
C ARG A 118 -5.15 -9.21 3.61
N GLU A 119 -5.82 -9.71 4.65
CA GLU A 119 -7.22 -10.13 4.55
C GLU A 119 -8.14 -8.96 4.23
N LEU A 120 -7.89 -7.79 4.83
CA LEU A 120 -8.68 -6.58 4.57
C LEU A 120 -8.45 -6.04 3.15
N LEU A 121 -7.21 -6.06 2.66
CA LEU A 121 -6.89 -5.61 1.30
C LEU A 121 -7.41 -6.57 0.23
N VAL A 122 -7.34 -7.89 0.47
CA VAL A 122 -8.00 -8.88 -0.40
C VAL A 122 -9.50 -8.63 -0.39
N GLY A 123 -10.14 -8.53 0.78
CA GLY A 123 -11.58 -8.25 0.87
C GLY A 123 -12.01 -6.95 0.17
N ALA A 124 -11.15 -5.91 0.17
CA ALA A 124 -11.37 -4.68 -0.58
C ALA A 124 -11.34 -4.90 -2.10
N LEU A 125 -10.37 -5.67 -2.60
CA LEU A 125 -10.32 -6.12 -4.00
C LEU A 125 -11.53 -6.98 -4.36
N GLU A 126 -12.03 -7.81 -3.44
CA GLU A 126 -13.20 -8.62 -3.74
C GLU A 126 -14.50 -7.81 -3.82
N SER A 127 -14.62 -6.78 -2.96
CA SER A 127 -15.81 -5.93 -2.80
C SER A 127 -15.90 -4.80 -3.82
N GLY A 128 -14.77 -4.39 -4.40
CA GLY A 128 -14.71 -3.33 -5.42
C GLY A 128 -14.98 -3.81 -6.85
N ARG A 129 -15.34 -5.08 -7.02
CA ARG A 129 -15.77 -5.69 -8.28
C ARG A 129 -17.14 -5.19 -8.73
#